data_AF-A0A6L5XGQ7-F1
#
_entry.id   AF-A0A6L5XGQ7-F1
#
_cell.length_a   1.000
_cell.length_b   1.000
_cell.length_c   1.000
_cell.angle_alpha   90.00
_cell.angle_beta   90.00
_cell.angle_gamma   90.00
#
_symmetry.space_group_name_H-M   'P 1'
#
loop_
_entity.id
_entity.type
_entity.pdbx_description
1 polymer ?
#
loop_
_entity_poly.entity_id
_entity_poly.type
_entity_poly.pdbx_seq_one_letter_code
_entity_poly.pdbx_strand_id
1 'polypeptide(L)'
;MSQFVIYIKLEKYLAEWLAHSLGNPVVFPTGSNENAVIRTFIQKLPEYTLPDAPSVGDTAICIPDSKAKPPSSYNYMGVKGKKALHEAIMDLFIQNLWNDLKRIENTNIGINTRVAAWCEMHGISLDRVETVRQKYYRIRDAYTKKGINLQSNSREKNDGH
;
A
#
# COMPACT_ATOMS: atom_id res chain seq x y z
N MET A 1 7.49 11.95 23.08
CA MET A 1 6.27 12.36 22.36
C MET A 1 5.38 11.14 22.25
N SER A 2 4.14 11.20 22.71
CA SER A 2 3.21 10.07 22.59
C SER A 2 2.74 9.96 21.15
N GLN A 3 3.07 8.87 20.48
CA GLN A 3 2.53 8.58 19.14
C GLN A 3 1.13 8.02 19.31
N PHE A 4 0.12 8.82 18.93
CA PHE A 4 -1.25 8.34 18.83
C PHE A 4 -1.40 7.54 17.55
N VAL A 5 -2.01 6.36 17.65
CA VAL A 5 -2.17 5.43 16.54
C VAL A 5 -3.63 5.07 16.32
N ILE A 6 -3.96 4.71 15.09
CA ILE A 6 -5.18 3.99 14.74
C ILE A 6 -4.81 2.57 14.28
N TYR A 7 -5.71 1.63 14.55
CA TYR A 7 -5.55 0.23 14.15
C TYR A 7 -6.42 -0.07 12.92
N ILE A 8 -5.79 -0.61 11.89
CA ILE A 8 -6.45 -1.01 10.64
C ILE A 8 -6.06 -2.45 10.30
N LYS A 9 -7.08 -3.25 9.97
CA LYS A 9 -6.88 -4.60 9.46
C LYS A 9 -6.49 -4.55 7.98
N LEU A 10 -5.24 -4.90 7.70
CA LEU A 10 -4.68 -4.99 6.36
C LEU A 10 -4.40 -6.46 6.02
N GLU A 11 -4.34 -6.79 4.73
CA GLU A 11 -3.80 -8.08 4.33
C GLU A 11 -2.32 -8.18 4.72
N LYS A 12 -1.88 -9.39 5.06
CA LYS A 12 -0.52 -9.65 5.57
C LYS A 12 0.59 -9.06 4.70
N TYR A 13 0.49 -9.19 3.37
CA TYR A 13 1.51 -8.65 2.45
C TYR A 13 1.58 -7.11 2.47
N LEU A 14 0.46 -6.41 2.67
CA LEU A 14 0.45 -4.95 2.81
C LEU A 14 1.02 -4.54 4.16
N ALA A 15 0.64 -5.24 5.23
CA ALA A 15 1.14 -4.97 6.57
C ALA A 15 2.66 -5.16 6.65
N GLU A 16 3.18 -6.26 6.10
CA GLU A 16 4.63 -6.54 5.99
C GLU A 16 5.35 -5.46 5.18
N TRP A 17 4.81 -5.14 4.00
CA TRP A 17 5.36 -4.10 3.12
C TRP A 17 5.43 -2.72 3.81
N LEU A 18 4.35 -2.31 4.48
CA LEU A 18 4.31 -1.04 5.21
C LEU A 18 5.28 -1.04 6.39
N ALA A 19 5.30 -2.10 7.19
CA ALA A 19 6.16 -2.21 8.36
C ALA A 19 7.64 -2.15 7.97
N HIS A 20 8.00 -2.81 6.86
CA HIS A 20 9.34 -2.77 6.31
C HIS A 20 9.70 -1.37 5.77
N SER A 21 8.79 -0.73 5.04
CA SER A 21 9.07 0.52 4.33
C SER A 21 8.98 1.78 5.20
N LEU A 22 8.09 1.79 6.18
CA LEU A 22 7.70 2.97 6.97
C LEU A 22 7.78 2.76 8.49
N GLY A 23 8.24 1.58 8.92
CA GLY A 23 8.39 1.21 10.32
C GLY A 23 7.11 0.68 10.98
N ASN A 24 7.24 0.31 12.25
CA ASN A 24 6.14 -0.19 13.07
C ASN A 24 6.19 0.52 14.45
N PRO A 25 5.25 1.43 14.76
CA PRO A 25 4.05 1.78 13.99
C PRO A 25 4.37 2.50 12.67
N VAL A 26 3.47 2.37 11.70
CA VAL A 26 3.61 2.95 10.35
C VAL A 26 3.47 4.47 10.43
N VAL A 27 4.48 5.19 9.95
CA VAL A 27 4.46 6.66 9.86
C VAL A 27 4.52 7.08 8.40
N PHE A 28 3.42 7.64 7.89
CA PHE A 28 3.41 8.17 6.53
C PHE A 28 4.14 9.53 6.44
N PRO A 29 4.84 9.82 5.32
CA PRO A 29 5.51 11.10 5.12
C PRO A 29 4.56 12.30 5.20
N THR A 30 5.08 13.46 5.63
CA THR A 30 4.33 14.73 5.60
C THR A 30 3.89 15.06 4.18
N GLY A 31 2.62 15.43 4.01
CA GLY A 31 2.04 15.76 2.69
C GLY A 31 1.57 14.56 1.86
N SER A 32 1.74 13.33 2.34
CA SER A 32 1.21 12.13 1.68
C SER A 32 -0.32 12.10 1.62
N ASN A 33 -0.84 11.37 0.63
CA ASN A 33 -2.28 11.17 0.45
C ASN A 33 -2.90 10.44 1.66
N GLU A 34 -2.21 9.45 2.22
CA GLU A 34 -2.66 8.68 3.37
C GLU A 34 -2.83 9.59 4.59
N ASN A 35 -1.87 10.49 4.84
CA ASN A 35 -2.01 11.49 5.89
C ASN A 35 -3.15 12.49 5.61
N ALA A 36 -3.45 12.81 4.35
CA ALA A 36 -4.61 13.64 4.00
C ALA A 36 -5.93 12.91 4.28
N VAL A 37 -6.02 11.63 3.95
CA VAL A 37 -7.16 10.76 4.28
C VAL A 37 -7.35 10.67 5.80
N ILE A 38 -6.27 10.46 6.57
CA ILE A 38 -6.33 10.42 8.04
C ILE A 38 -6.86 11.75 8.57
N ARG A 39 -6.27 12.88 8.19
CA ARG A 39 -6.71 14.21 8.66
C ARG A 39 -8.17 14.51 8.33
N THR A 40 -8.65 14.03 7.19
CA THR A 40 -10.02 14.24 6.73
C THR A 40 -11.00 13.46 7.62
N PHE A 41 -10.75 12.17 7.83
CA PHE A 41 -11.70 11.26 8.48
C PHE A 41 -11.46 11.01 9.97
N ILE A 42 -10.38 11.54 10.56
CA ILE A 42 -10.18 11.49 12.00
C ILE A 42 -11.22 12.36 12.72
N GLN A 43 -11.79 11.80 13.79
CA GLN A 43 -12.90 12.34 14.56
C GLN A 43 -12.59 12.22 16.06
N LYS A 44 -13.35 12.96 16.87
CA LYS A 44 -13.38 12.72 18.31
C LYS A 44 -14.04 11.37 18.56
N LEU A 45 -13.61 10.68 19.61
CA LEU A 45 -14.28 9.47 20.07
C LEU A 45 -15.75 9.81 20.37
N PRO A 46 -16.74 9.16 19.73
CA PRO A 46 -18.14 9.40 20.01
C PRO A 46 -18.48 9.06 21.46
N GLU A 47 -19.40 9.81 22.06
CA GLU A 47 -19.93 9.47 23.38
C GLU A 47 -20.48 8.04 23.34
N TYR A 48 -20.13 7.22 24.34
CA TYR A 48 -20.50 5.80 24.45
C TYR A 48 -19.81 4.81 23.49
N THR A 49 -18.78 5.23 22.75
CA THR A 49 -17.95 4.31 21.96
C THR A 49 -16.66 3.98 22.71
N LEU A 50 -16.27 2.71 22.74
CA LEU A 50 -14.98 2.30 23.29
C LEU A 50 -13.85 2.70 22.32
N PRO A 51 -12.70 3.17 22.83
CA PRO A 51 -11.51 3.35 22.01
C PRO A 51 -11.14 2.06 21.27
N ASP A 52 -10.62 2.19 20.05
CA ASP A 52 -10.10 1.04 19.32
C ASP A 52 -8.93 0.42 20.09
N ALA A 53 -9.04 -0.87 20.41
CA ALA A 53 -7.95 -1.66 20.96
C ALA A 53 -7.26 -2.45 19.84
N PRO A 54 -5.94 -2.72 19.92
CA PRO A 54 -5.25 -3.55 18.95
C PRO A 54 -5.84 -4.96 18.94
N SER A 55 -6.28 -5.43 17.78
CA SER A 55 -6.63 -6.83 17.56
C SER A 55 -5.50 -7.59 16.88
N VAL A 56 -5.52 -8.92 16.97
CA VAL A 56 -4.53 -9.78 16.30
C VAL A 56 -4.59 -9.54 14.79
N GLY A 57 -3.45 -9.15 14.21
CA GLY A 57 -3.32 -8.85 12.78
C GLY A 57 -3.65 -7.41 12.39
N ASP A 58 -3.92 -6.52 13.34
CA ASP A 58 -4.03 -5.09 13.06
C ASP A 58 -2.67 -4.45 12.80
N THR A 59 -2.66 -3.52 11.86
CA THR A 59 -1.51 -2.64 11.59
C THR A 59 -1.73 -1.32 12.32
N ALA A 60 -0.77 -0.94 13.15
CA ALA A 60 -0.76 0.35 13.84
C ALA A 60 -0.25 1.45 12.90
N ILE A 61 -1.05 2.49 12.69
CA ILE A 61 -0.73 3.63 11.84
C ILE A 61 -0.75 4.90 12.70
N CYS A 62 0.33 5.67 12.66
CA CYS A 62 0.43 6.92 13.39
C CYS A 62 -0.52 7.99 12.84
N ILE A 63 -1.23 8.66 13.73
CA ILE A 63 -2.04 9.83 13.41
C ILE A 63 -1.08 11.02 13.25
N PRO A 64 -1.10 11.73 12.11
CA PRO A 64 -0.23 12.87 11.91
C PRO A 64 -0.66 14.03 12.80
N ASP A 65 0.31 14.77 13.32
CA ASP A 65 0.05 15.99 14.10
C ASP A 65 -0.75 17.02 13.30
N SER A 66 -1.69 17.67 13.97
CA SER A 66 -2.52 18.72 13.41
C SER A 66 -2.98 19.68 14.49
N LYS A 67 -2.72 20.99 14.29
CA LYS A 67 -3.21 22.04 15.19
C LYS A 67 -4.74 22.13 15.19
N ALA A 68 -5.38 21.87 14.06
CA ALA A 68 -6.83 21.92 13.92
C ALA A 68 -7.53 20.69 14.51
N LYS A 69 -6.88 19.51 14.45
CA LYS A 69 -7.38 18.25 14.98
C LYS A 69 -6.28 17.55 15.79
N PRO A 70 -6.04 17.97 17.05
CA PRO A 70 -4.98 17.39 17.85
C PRO A 70 -5.24 15.90 18.11
N PRO A 71 -4.26 15.00 17.91
CA PRO A 71 -4.45 13.55 18.09
C PRO A 71 -4.85 13.13 19.50
N SER A 72 -4.57 13.96 20.52
CA SER A 72 -5.02 13.73 21.89
C SER A 72 -6.54 13.77 22.06
N SER A 73 -7.26 14.48 21.18
CA SER A 73 -8.72 14.56 21.18
C SER A 73 -9.36 13.91 19.94
N TYR A 74 -8.63 13.84 18.83
CA TYR A 74 -9.06 13.27 17.56
C TYR A 74 -8.25 12.00 17.27
N ASN A 75 -8.68 10.89 17.85
CA ASN A 75 -8.01 9.58 17.74
C ASN A 75 -8.95 8.45 17.29
N TYR A 76 -10.15 8.79 16.82
CA TYR A 76 -11.13 7.81 16.34
C TYR A 76 -11.33 7.93 14.83
N MET A 77 -11.44 6.79 14.16
CA MET A 77 -11.79 6.72 12.74
C MET A 77 -12.86 5.64 12.53
N GLY A 78 -14.02 6.05 12.00
CA GLY A 78 -15.09 5.12 11.69
C GLY A 78 -14.73 4.13 10.58
N VAL A 79 -15.48 3.03 10.48
CA VAL A 79 -15.24 1.91 9.54
C VAL A 79 -15.07 2.38 8.08
N LYS A 80 -15.89 3.34 7.63
CA LYS A 80 -15.80 3.89 6.27
C LYS A 80 -14.52 4.69 6.04
N GLY A 81 -14.05 5.43 7.05
CA GLY A 81 -12.78 6.14 7.00
C GLY A 81 -11.59 5.17 6.95
N LYS A 82 -11.64 4.12 7.77
CA LYS A 82 -10.63 3.04 7.74
C LYS A 82 -10.59 2.35 6.38
N LYS A 83 -11.75 2.14 5.75
CA LYS A 83 -11.83 1.60 4.38
C LYS A 83 -11.19 2.54 3.35
N ALA A 84 -11.48 3.84 3.41
CA ALA A 84 -10.85 4.81 2.51
C ALA A 84 -9.31 4.84 2.66
N LEU A 85 -8.81 4.71 3.89
CA LEU A 85 -7.38 4.62 4.16
C LEU A 85 -6.77 3.29 3.67
N HIS A 86 -7.48 2.17 3.83
CA HIS A 86 -7.08 0.89 3.23
C HIS A 86 -6.94 1.01 1.71
N GLU A 87 -7.92 1.61 1.02
CA GLU A 87 -7.88 1.82 -0.42
C GLU A 87 -6.70 2.72 -0.84
N ALA A 88 -6.43 3.81 -0.11
CA ALA A 88 -5.28 4.68 -0.36
C ALA A 88 -3.94 3.92 -0.22
N ILE A 89 -3.80 3.09 0.83
CA ILE A 89 -2.61 2.25 1.05
C ILE A 89 -2.45 1.22 -0.08
N MET A 90 -3.55 0.59 -0.51
CA MET A 90 -3.56 -0.38 -1.60
C MET A 90 -3.11 0.26 -2.92
N ASP A 91 -3.58 1.48 -3.20
CA ASP A 91 -3.18 2.25 -4.39
C ASP A 91 -1.69 2.62 -4.33
N LEU A 92 -1.19 3.07 -3.18
CA LEU A 92 0.23 3.34 -2.97
C LEU A 92 1.09 2.08 -3.21
N PHE A 93 0.67 0.93 -2.67
CA PHE A 93 1.34 -0.35 -2.88
C PHE A 93 1.40 -0.72 -4.37
N ILE A 94 0.27 -0.61 -5.08
CA ILE A 94 0.20 -0.89 -6.52
C ILE A 94 1.11 0.03 -7.32
N GLN A 95 1.13 1.32 -7.01
CA GLN A 95 1.98 2.29 -7.69
C GLN A 95 3.46 1.96 -7.49
N ASN A 96 3.87 1.64 -6.26
CA ASN A 96 5.24 1.26 -5.94
C ASN A 96 5.66 -0.01 -6.71
N LEU A 97 4.84 -1.06 -6.62
CA LEU A 97 5.05 -2.32 -7.34
C LEU A 97 5.20 -2.09 -8.86
N TRP A 98 4.31 -1.29 -9.44
CA TRP A 98 4.32 -1.01 -10.87
C TRP A 98 5.56 -0.21 -11.28
N ASN A 99 5.90 0.84 -10.53
CA ASN A 99 7.02 1.72 -10.84
C ASN A 99 8.37 1.00 -10.80
N ASP A 100 8.54 0.07 -9.86
CA ASP A 100 9.76 -0.74 -9.76
C ASP A 100 9.84 -1.79 -10.86
N LEU A 101 8.78 -2.58 -11.05
CA LEU A 101 8.80 -3.70 -12.00
C LEU A 101 8.80 -3.25 -13.46
N LYS A 102 8.21 -2.10 -13.78
CA LYS A 102 8.23 -1.51 -15.13
C LYS A 102 9.65 -1.15 -15.58
N ARG A 103 10.53 -0.70 -14.68
CA ARG A 103 11.92 -0.32 -15.02
C ARG A 103 12.72 -1.49 -15.60
N ILE A 104 12.41 -2.69 -15.15
CA ILE A 104 13.09 -3.93 -15.56
C ILE A 104 12.21 -4.79 -16.48
N GLU A 105 11.17 -4.20 -17.09
CA GLU A 105 10.24 -4.94 -17.96
C GLU A 105 10.89 -5.53 -19.21
N ASN A 106 11.89 -4.85 -19.74
CA ASN A 106 12.61 -5.23 -20.97
C ASN A 106 13.79 -6.18 -20.75
N THR A 107 13.92 -6.71 -19.54
CA THR A 107 14.96 -7.71 -19.23
C THR A 107 14.47 -9.10 -19.62
N ASN A 108 15.40 -10.01 -19.94
CA ASN A 108 15.08 -11.41 -20.21
C ASN A 108 14.71 -12.21 -18.93
N ILE A 109 14.43 -11.50 -17.82
CA ILE A 109 14.11 -12.10 -16.53
C ILE A 109 12.61 -12.32 -16.45
N GLY A 110 12.22 -13.56 -16.16
CA GLY A 110 10.82 -13.93 -15.96
C GLY A 110 10.15 -13.10 -14.86
N ILE A 111 8.91 -12.70 -15.11
CA ILE A 111 8.05 -11.97 -14.17
C ILE A 111 7.96 -12.63 -12.79
N ASN A 112 7.95 -13.97 -12.73
CA ASN A 112 7.91 -14.71 -11.48
C ASN A 112 9.12 -14.42 -10.59
N THR A 113 10.33 -14.43 -11.20
CA THR A 113 11.59 -14.12 -10.54
C THR A 113 11.62 -12.66 -10.10
N ARG A 114 11.19 -11.73 -10.96
CA ARG A 114 11.15 -10.30 -10.65
C ARG A 114 10.22 -9.96 -9.49
N VAL A 115 9.01 -10.53 -9.48
CA VAL A 115 8.06 -10.31 -8.38
C VAL A 115 8.57 -10.93 -7.08
N ALA A 116 9.17 -12.12 -7.13
CA ALA A 116 9.75 -12.76 -5.95
C ALA A 116 10.89 -11.91 -5.35
N ALA A 117 11.84 -11.48 -6.17
CA ALA A 117 12.93 -10.60 -5.76
C ALA A 117 12.43 -9.25 -5.22
N TRP A 118 11.37 -8.70 -5.82
CA TRP A 118 10.74 -7.47 -5.33
C TRP A 118 10.09 -7.68 -3.95
N CYS A 119 9.40 -8.82 -3.73
CA CYS A 119 8.84 -9.15 -2.43
C CYS A 119 9.94 -9.28 -1.36
N GLU A 120 11.04 -9.97 -1.69
CA GLU A 120 12.20 -10.12 -0.79
C GLU A 120 12.81 -8.75 -0.43
N MET A 121 13.03 -7.89 -1.42
CA MET A 121 13.57 -6.53 -1.23
C MET A 121 12.68 -5.66 -0.34
N HIS A 122 11.37 -5.90 -0.32
CA HIS A 122 10.39 -5.13 0.44
C HIS A 122 9.90 -5.84 1.72
N GLY A 123 10.57 -6.92 2.14
CA GLY A 123 10.26 -7.62 3.38
C GLY A 123 8.93 -8.39 3.39
N ILE A 124 8.40 -8.75 2.21
CA ILE A 124 7.15 -9.50 2.08
C ILE A 124 7.46 -11.01 2.11
N SER A 125 6.72 -11.76 2.94
CA SER A 125 6.93 -13.20 3.09
C SER A 125 6.69 -13.99 1.81
N LEU A 126 7.46 -15.07 1.61
CA LEU A 126 7.40 -15.91 0.40
C LEU A 126 6.02 -16.52 0.14
N ASP A 127 5.24 -16.82 1.19
CA ASP A 127 3.87 -17.35 1.08
C ASP A 127 2.89 -16.33 0.47
N ARG A 128 3.32 -15.08 0.26
CA ARG A 128 2.51 -13.99 -0.30
C ARG A 128 2.91 -13.57 -1.70
N VAL A 129 4.03 -14.06 -2.23
CA VAL A 129 4.55 -13.72 -3.57
C VAL A 129 3.51 -13.96 -4.67
N GLU A 130 2.76 -15.06 -4.59
CA GLU A 130 1.72 -15.38 -5.58
C GLU A 130 0.57 -14.36 -5.55
N THR A 131 0.20 -13.87 -4.36
CA THR A 131 -0.84 -12.82 -4.22
C THR A 131 -0.38 -11.51 -4.88
N VAL A 132 0.87 -11.12 -4.66
CA VAL A 132 1.46 -9.91 -5.28
C VAL A 132 1.54 -10.06 -6.79
N ARG A 133 1.97 -11.23 -7.27
CA ARG A 133 2.04 -11.57 -8.70
C ARG A 133 0.68 -11.45 -9.39
N GLN A 134 -0.37 -12.00 -8.80
CA GLN A 134 -1.73 -11.91 -9.35
C GLN A 134 -2.22 -10.46 -9.45
N LYS A 135 -1.88 -9.60 -8.48
CA LYS A 135 -2.20 -8.17 -8.54
C LYS A 135 -1.49 -7.49 -9.70
N TYR A 136 -0.20 -7.78 -9.92
CA TYR A 136 0.54 -7.25 -11.05
C TYR A 136 -0.06 -7.68 -12.40
N TYR A 137 -0.45 -8.95 -12.54
CA TYR A 137 -1.13 -9.43 -13.76
C TYR A 137 -2.48 -8.74 -13.97
N ARG A 138 -3.30 -8.57 -12.92
CA ARG A 138 -4.60 -7.89 -13.04
C ARG A 138 -4.47 -6.48 -13.59
N ILE A 139 -3.42 -5.75 -13.22
CA ILE A 139 -3.14 -4.42 -13.78
C ILE A 139 -2.86 -4.55 -15.28
N ARG A 140 -1.93 -5.42 -15.69
CA ARG A 140 -1.60 -5.62 -17.12
C ARG A 140 -2.81 -6.04 -17.95
N ASP A 141 -3.61 -6.98 -17.45
CA ASP A 141 -4.80 -7.49 -18.12
C ASP A 141 -5.87 -6.40 -18.29
N ALA A 142 -6.05 -5.55 -17.28
CA ALA A 142 -7.03 -4.45 -17.34
C ALA A 142 -6.70 -3.44 -18.46
N TYR A 143 -5.42 -3.13 -18.66
CA TYR A 143 -4.98 -2.23 -19.74
C TYR A 143 -4.96 -2.93 -21.10
N THR A 144 -4.52 -4.19 -21.16
CA THR A 144 -4.50 -5.00 -22.39
C THR A 144 -5.91 -5.13 -22.98
N LYS A 145 -6.93 -5.37 -22.14
CA LYS A 145 -8.34 -5.41 -22.55
C LYS A 145 -8.86 -4.10 -23.15
N LYS A 146 -8.20 -2.97 -22.85
CA LYS A 146 -8.50 -1.65 -23.41
C LYS A 146 -7.60 -1.28 -24.60
N GLY A 147 -6.82 -2.23 -25.13
CA GLY A 147 -5.88 -2.00 -26.23
C GLY A 147 -4.60 -1.27 -25.84
N ILE A 148 -4.38 -1.01 -24.54
CA ILE A 148 -3.16 -0.37 -24.04
C ILE A 148 -2.19 -1.48 -23.66
N ASN A 149 -1.24 -1.76 -24.54
CA ASN A 149 -0.20 -2.72 -24.24
C ASN A 149 0.85 -2.05 -23.33
N LEU A 150 0.86 -2.46 -22.06
CA LEU A 150 1.86 -2.00 -21.10
C LEU A 150 3.20 -2.73 -21.27
N GLN A 151 3.25 -3.80 -22.07
CA GLN A 151 4.48 -4.52 -22.39
C GLN A 151 5.26 -3.76 -23.47
N SER A 152 6.55 -3.53 -23.27
CA SER A 152 7.40 -3.07 -24.37
C SER A 152 7.70 -4.26 -25.30
N ASN A 153 7.12 -4.22 -26.49
CA ASN A 153 7.48 -5.11 -27.58
C ASN A 153 8.68 -4.52 -28.33
N SER A 154 9.86 -4.52 -27.69
CA SER A 154 11.12 -4.32 -28.42
C SER A 154 11.55 -5.64 -29.06
N ARG A 155 10.72 -6.16 -29.97
CA ARG A 155 11.20 -7.03 -31.04
C ARG A 155 10.99 -6.24 -32.33
N GLU A 156 11.89 -5.29 -32.57
CA GLU A 156 12.16 -4.92 -33.95
C GLU A 156 12.60 -6.22 -34.63
N LYS A 157 11.72 -6.75 -35.49
CA LYS A 157 12.15 -7.68 -36.52
C LYS A 157 13.15 -6.90 -37.36
N ASN A 158 14.44 -7.15 -37.15
CA ASN A 158 15.42 -6.95 -38.21
C ASN A 158 15.09 -8.00 -39.27
N ASP A 159 14.13 -7.66 -40.13
CA ASP A 159 13.94 -8.32 -41.41
C ASP A 159 15.20 -8.01 -42.21
N GLY A 160 16.12 -8.98 -42.25
CA GLY A 160 17.28 -8.92 -43.12
C GLY A 160 16.82 -8.81 -44.58
N HIS A 161 17.26 -7.76 -45.24
CA HIS A 161 17.33 -7.66 -46.69
C HIS A 161 18.69 -7.12 -47.09
#